data_AF-A0AA40BFP1-F1
#
_entry.id   AF-A0AA40BFP1-F1
#
_cell.length_a   1.000
_cell.length_b   1.000
_cell.length_c   1.000
_cell.angle_alpha   90.00
_cell.angle_beta   90.00
_cell.angle_gamma   90.00
#
_symmetry.space_group_name_H-M   'P 1'
#
loop_
_entity.id
_entity.type
_entity.pdbx_description
1 polymer ?
#
loop_
_entity_poly.entity_id
_entity_poly.type
_entity_poly.pdbx_seq_one_letter_code
_entity_poly.pdbx_strand_id
1 'polypeptide(L)'
;MTGKRLSDDRRQILAKLLQIEKLTNHDIAFVLNVDERTIRRRRYEFATTGSLAKARDVSKNAEKLRDEHLKKLQAWLKGHDDALLEDMQLFLREQCGLEVSIPTISRKLKKASGVYRTHGRRHRMKVRDLREAEGRALDLELPAKEGGVGDQQPAARAPDPQEEAARSARELPVAPKPRPRPEPAVE
;
A
#
# COMPACT_ATOMS: atom_id res chain seq x y z
N MET A 1 21.99 -15.69 -3.24
CA MET A 1 22.22 -14.51 -2.38
C MET A 1 20.91 -14.18 -1.67
N THR A 2 20.89 -14.33 -0.35
CA THR A 2 19.70 -14.29 0.50
C THR A 2 18.98 -12.95 0.40
N GLY A 3 17.66 -12.97 0.26
CA GLY A 3 16.78 -11.78 0.29
C GLY A 3 16.71 -11.13 1.68
N LYS A 4 17.86 -10.93 2.34
CA LYS A 4 17.97 -10.16 3.58
C LYS A 4 17.49 -8.75 3.29
N ARG A 5 16.41 -8.37 3.99
CA ARG A 5 15.86 -7.02 3.91
C ARG A 5 16.91 -6.04 4.38
N LEU A 6 17.01 -4.91 3.68
CA LEU A 6 17.87 -3.81 4.11
C LEU A 6 17.37 -3.33 5.49
N SER A 7 18.23 -3.37 6.50
CA SER A 7 17.90 -2.85 7.82
C SER A 7 17.58 -1.36 7.75
N ASP A 8 16.84 -0.86 8.74
CA ASP A 8 16.42 0.55 8.78
C ASP A 8 17.61 1.50 8.73
N ASP A 9 18.69 1.19 9.45
CA ASP A 9 19.92 1.99 9.45
C ASP A 9 20.59 2.00 8.07
N ARG A 10 20.72 0.82 7.44
CA ARG A 10 21.30 0.69 6.09
C ARG A 10 20.44 1.43 5.06
N ARG A 11 19.13 1.50 5.23
CA ARG A 11 18.22 2.27 4.37
C ARG A 11 18.43 3.78 4.53
N GLN A 12 18.60 4.26 5.75
CA GLN A 12 18.89 5.69 5.99
C GLN A 12 20.24 6.09 5.41
N ILE A 13 21.27 5.25 5.60
CA ILE A 13 22.59 5.46 5.00
C ILE A 13 22.47 5.45 3.47
N LEU A 14 21.77 4.48 2.89
CA LEU A 14 21.53 4.40 1.45
C LEU A 14 20.84 5.66 0.92
N ALA A 15 19.82 6.18 1.61
CA ALA A 15 19.14 7.41 1.20
C ALA A 15 20.09 8.61 1.13
N LYS A 16 21.01 8.74 2.08
CA LYS A 16 22.05 9.78 2.06
C LYS A 16 23.07 9.57 0.94
N LEU A 17 23.50 8.32 0.71
CA LEU A 17 24.45 7.98 -0.36
C LEU A 17 23.85 8.20 -1.76
N LEU A 18 22.54 8.00 -1.93
CA LEU A 18 21.83 8.23 -3.18
C LEU A 18 21.67 9.71 -3.53
N GLN A 19 21.76 10.62 -2.55
CA GLN A 19 21.77 12.07 -2.80
C GLN A 19 23.10 12.55 -3.39
N ILE A 20 24.17 11.75 -3.30
CA ILE A 20 25.48 12.11 -3.83
C ILE A 20 25.57 11.61 -5.28
N GLU A 21 25.42 12.52 -6.24
CA GLU A 21 25.40 12.20 -7.69
C GLU A 21 26.69 11.54 -8.19
N LYS A 22 27.83 11.87 -7.58
CA LYS A 22 29.15 11.35 -7.95
C LYS A 22 29.35 9.88 -7.59
N LEU A 23 28.52 9.33 -6.71
CA LEU A 23 28.70 7.99 -6.18
C LEU A 23 28.10 6.96 -7.13
N THR A 24 28.91 6.00 -7.58
CA THR A 24 28.44 4.95 -8.49
C THR A 24 27.63 3.89 -7.74
N ASN A 25 26.82 3.12 -8.46
CA ASN A 25 26.08 2.00 -7.84
C ASN A 25 27.03 0.96 -7.23
N HIS A 26 28.20 0.77 -7.85
CA HIS A 26 29.22 -0.16 -7.40
C HIS A 26 29.83 0.28 -6.06
N ASP A 27 30.17 1.57 -5.91
CA ASP A 27 30.73 2.11 -4.67
C ASP A 27 29.74 1.96 -3.50
N ILE A 28 28.47 2.28 -3.75
CA ILE A 28 27.40 2.15 -2.76
C ILE A 28 27.19 0.67 -2.38
N ALA A 29 27.23 -0.22 -3.36
CA ALA A 29 27.11 -1.66 -3.15
C ALA A 29 28.26 -2.20 -2.27
N PHE A 30 29.49 -1.75 -2.53
CA PHE A 30 30.67 -2.08 -1.76
C PHE A 30 30.56 -1.60 -0.30
N VAL A 31 30.22 -0.33 -0.08
CA VAL A 31 30.11 0.27 1.26
C VAL A 31 29.03 -0.40 2.11
N LEU A 32 27.86 -0.69 1.52
CA LEU A 32 26.74 -1.29 2.26
C LEU A 32 26.80 -2.81 2.34
N ASN A 33 27.74 -3.44 1.62
CA ASN A 33 27.84 -4.88 1.42
C ASN A 33 26.50 -5.47 0.95
N VAL A 34 25.98 -4.92 -0.16
CA VAL A 34 24.71 -5.30 -0.78
C VAL A 34 24.93 -5.49 -2.27
N ASP A 35 24.20 -6.41 -2.89
CA ASP A 35 24.24 -6.61 -4.34
C ASP A 35 23.90 -5.32 -5.11
N GLU A 36 24.68 -5.02 -6.15
CA GLU A 36 24.53 -3.84 -6.99
C GLU A 36 23.15 -3.75 -7.63
N ARG A 37 22.54 -4.89 -7.97
CA ARG A 37 21.16 -4.95 -8.49
C ARG A 37 20.15 -4.35 -7.52
N THR A 38 20.37 -4.55 -6.21
CA THR A 38 19.51 -3.98 -5.17
C THR A 38 19.67 -2.47 -5.13
N ILE A 39 20.91 -1.96 -5.20
CA ILE A 39 21.18 -0.52 -5.24
C ILE A 39 20.54 0.13 -6.46
N ARG A 40 20.70 -0.48 -7.64
CA ARG A 40 20.08 0.00 -8.89
C ARG A 40 18.57 0.11 -8.76
N ARG A 41 17.91 -0.93 -8.25
CA ARG A 41 16.45 -0.92 -7.99
C ARG A 41 16.07 0.20 -7.01
N ARG A 42 16.79 0.36 -5.90
CA ARG A 42 16.50 1.38 -4.88
C ARG A 42 16.74 2.80 -5.39
N ARG A 43 17.73 3.01 -6.27
CA ARG A 43 17.95 4.30 -6.93
C ARG A 43 16.77 4.70 -7.81
N TYR A 44 16.19 3.77 -8.59
CA TYR A 44 14.96 4.04 -9.33
C TYR A 44 13.78 4.36 -8.42
N GLU A 45 13.61 3.60 -7.33
CA GLU A 45 12.55 3.86 -6.34
C GLU A 45 12.72 5.27 -5.72
N PHE A 46 13.94 5.66 -5.39
CA PHE A 46 14.27 6.98 -4.83
C PHE A 46 14.06 8.11 -5.85
N ALA A 47 14.46 7.92 -7.10
CA ALA A 47 14.22 8.90 -8.17
C ALA A 47 12.72 9.12 -8.43
N THR A 48 11.91 8.07 -8.28
CA THR A 48 10.46 8.13 -8.50
C THR A 48 9.70 8.70 -7.29
N THR A 49 10.07 8.30 -6.08
CA THR A 49 9.28 8.56 -4.86
C THR A 49 9.92 9.62 -3.95
N GLY A 50 11.17 10.02 -4.21
CA GLY A 50 11.97 10.87 -3.32
C GLY A 50 12.36 10.22 -1.99
N SER A 51 11.96 8.96 -1.74
CA SER A 51 12.21 8.26 -0.49
C SER A 51 12.30 6.75 -0.68
N LEU A 52 13.02 6.09 0.21
CA LEU A 52 13.09 4.63 0.25
C LEU A 52 12.02 4.09 1.19
N ALA A 53 11.05 3.35 0.65
CA ALA A 53 9.97 2.77 1.43
C ALA A 53 10.51 1.86 2.55
N LYS A 54 9.96 2.01 3.76
CA LYS A 54 10.22 1.09 4.87
C LYS A 54 9.72 -0.30 4.51
N ALA A 55 10.44 -1.32 4.97
CA ALA A 55 9.93 -2.68 4.83
C ALA A 55 8.66 -2.78 5.68
N ARG A 56 7.52 -3.14 5.06
CA ARG A 56 6.30 -3.41 5.83
C ARG A 56 6.56 -4.57 6.78
N ASP A 57 6.21 -4.39 8.05
CA ASP A 57 6.22 -5.51 8.99
C ASP A 57 5.00 -6.38 8.70
N VAL A 58 5.28 -7.64 8.35
CA VAL A 58 4.28 -8.64 7.95
C VAL A 58 4.27 -9.80 8.95
N SER A 59 5.03 -9.70 10.05
CA SER A 59 5.22 -10.77 11.04
C SER A 59 3.88 -11.26 11.61
N LYS A 60 2.98 -10.33 11.96
CA LYS A 60 1.66 -10.63 12.56
C LYS A 60 0.54 -10.84 11.53
N ASN A 61 0.81 -10.78 10.22
CA ASN A 61 -0.27 -10.89 9.23
C ASN A 61 -0.92 -12.28 9.19
N ALA A 62 -0.21 -13.33 9.61
CA ALA A 62 -0.75 -14.68 9.63
C ALA A 62 -1.76 -14.92 10.77
N GLU A 63 -1.66 -14.16 11.86
CA GLU A 63 -2.55 -14.21 13.03
C GLU A 63 -3.88 -13.49 12.74
N LYS A 64 -3.84 -12.46 11.87
CA LYS A 64 -5.03 -11.71 11.46
C LYS A 64 -6.06 -12.59 10.75
N LEU A 65 -5.61 -13.54 9.94
CA LEU A 65 -6.49 -14.40 9.16
C LEU A 65 -6.91 -15.65 9.95
N ARG A 66 -8.00 -15.49 10.70
CA ARG A 66 -8.74 -16.55 11.42
C ARG A 66 -9.62 -17.39 10.48
N ASP A 67 -10.08 -18.53 10.98
CA ASP A 67 -10.88 -19.50 10.22
C ASP A 67 -12.26 -18.96 9.81
N GLU A 68 -12.85 -18.06 10.59
CA GLU A 68 -14.10 -17.38 10.26
C GLU A 68 -13.99 -16.56 8.96
N HIS A 69 -12.89 -15.82 8.81
CA HIS A 69 -12.63 -15.04 7.59
C HIS A 69 -12.36 -15.94 6.39
N LEU A 70 -11.72 -17.09 6.61
CA LEU A 70 -11.51 -18.09 5.55
C LEU A 70 -12.81 -18.70 5.08
N LYS A 71 -13.77 -18.99 5.98
CA LYS A 71 -15.10 -19.49 5.60
C LYS A 71 -15.87 -18.48 4.74
N LYS A 72 -15.87 -17.19 5.13
CA LYS A 72 -16.49 -16.11 4.33
C LYS A 72 -15.84 -15.99 2.95
N LEU A 73 -14.51 -16.02 2.90
CA LEU A 73 -13.77 -15.96 1.64
C LEU A 73 -14.05 -17.18 0.75
N GLN A 74 -14.13 -18.38 1.32
CA GLN A 74 -14.48 -19.60 0.57
C GLN A 74 -15.90 -19.55 0.02
N ALA A 75 -16.87 -19.02 0.79
CA ALA A 75 -18.23 -18.84 0.31
C ALA A 75 -18.28 -17.86 -0.87
N TRP A 76 -17.58 -16.72 -0.78
CA TRP A 76 -17.48 -15.75 -1.86
C TRP A 76 -16.82 -16.34 -3.12
N LEU A 77 -15.78 -17.14 -2.97
CA LEU A 77 -15.06 -17.76 -4.09
C LEU A 77 -15.92 -18.72 -4.91
N LYS A 78 -16.94 -19.36 -4.32
CA LYS A 78 -17.85 -20.24 -5.07
C LYS A 78 -18.66 -19.48 -6.13
N GLY A 79 -18.89 -18.18 -5.93
CA GLY A 79 -19.55 -17.32 -6.92
C GLY A 79 -18.58 -16.65 -7.90
N HIS A 80 -17.27 -16.74 -7.65
CA HIS A 80 -16.24 -15.96 -8.34
C HIS A 80 -15.00 -16.83 -8.61
N ASP A 81 -15.16 -17.85 -9.45
CA ASP A 81 -14.07 -18.80 -9.80
C ASP A 81 -12.87 -18.15 -10.54
N ASP A 82 -13.09 -16.95 -11.07
CA ASP A 82 -12.11 -16.11 -11.76
C ASP A 82 -11.36 -15.13 -10.84
N ALA A 83 -11.75 -15.03 -9.56
CA ALA A 83 -11.13 -14.11 -8.61
C ALA A 83 -9.60 -14.29 -8.50
N LEU A 84 -8.89 -13.17 -8.52
CA LEU A 84 -7.45 -13.09 -8.30
C LEU A 84 -7.13 -12.90 -6.82
N LEU A 85 -5.84 -13.04 -6.48
CA LEU A 85 -5.37 -12.80 -5.10
C LEU A 85 -5.56 -11.36 -4.65
N GLU A 86 -5.50 -10.43 -5.60
CA GLU A 86 -5.70 -9.01 -5.37
C GLU A 86 -7.17 -8.76 -4.99
N ASP A 87 -8.11 -9.35 -5.73
CA ASP A 87 -9.55 -9.28 -5.44
C ASP A 87 -9.89 -9.94 -4.10
N MET A 88 -9.26 -11.08 -3.76
CA MET A 88 -9.42 -11.70 -2.44
C MET A 88 -8.89 -10.81 -1.32
N GLN A 89 -7.80 -10.09 -1.57
CA GLN A 89 -7.25 -9.13 -0.61
C GLN A 89 -8.18 -7.93 -0.45
N LEU A 90 -8.77 -7.47 -1.56
CA LEU A 90 -9.77 -6.40 -1.60
C LEU A 90 -11.01 -6.79 -0.80
N PHE A 91 -11.57 -7.97 -1.07
CA PHE A 91 -12.71 -8.54 -0.36
C PHE A 91 -12.45 -8.62 1.16
N LEU A 92 -11.30 -9.14 1.58
CA LEU A 92 -10.96 -9.23 3.01
C LEU A 92 -10.80 -7.85 3.66
N ARG A 93 -10.30 -6.86 2.91
CA ARG A 93 -10.17 -5.49 3.37
C ARG A 93 -11.53 -4.83 3.55
N GLU A 94 -12.44 -5.01 2.61
CA GLU A 94 -13.73 -4.33 2.58
C GLU A 94 -14.77 -5.00 3.46
N GLN A 95 -14.94 -6.32 3.34
CA GLN A 95 -15.97 -7.08 4.06
C GLN A 95 -15.56 -7.41 5.49
N CYS A 96 -14.26 -7.61 5.74
CA CYS A 96 -13.78 -8.05 7.03
C CYS A 96 -12.84 -7.04 7.71
N GLY A 97 -12.55 -5.89 7.09
CA GLY A 97 -11.67 -4.86 7.66
C GLY A 97 -10.20 -5.31 7.82
N LEU A 98 -9.78 -6.38 7.12
CA LEU A 98 -8.50 -7.05 7.36
C LEU A 98 -7.52 -6.82 6.22
N GLU A 99 -6.44 -6.09 6.52
CA GLU A 99 -5.31 -5.99 5.61
C GLU A 99 -4.35 -7.17 5.81
N VAL A 100 -4.45 -8.16 4.92
CA VAL A 100 -3.61 -9.37 4.91
C VAL A 100 -2.81 -9.40 3.62
N SER A 101 -1.57 -9.88 3.69
CA SER A 101 -0.72 -9.99 2.49
C SER A 101 -1.14 -11.15 1.60
N ILE A 102 -1.03 -10.96 0.28
CA ILE A 102 -1.31 -11.96 -0.75
C ILE A 102 -0.66 -13.34 -0.46
N PRO A 103 0.63 -13.44 -0.07
CA PRO A 103 1.25 -14.74 0.23
C PRO A 103 0.62 -15.43 1.45
N THR A 104 0.10 -14.67 2.41
CA THR A 104 -0.57 -15.22 3.59
C THR A 104 -1.94 -15.77 3.23
N ILE A 105 -2.71 -15.03 2.43
CA ILE A 105 -4.00 -15.47 1.88
C ILE A 105 -3.80 -16.78 1.11
N SER A 106 -2.85 -16.81 0.18
CA SER A 106 -2.56 -18.01 -0.63
C SER A 106 -2.17 -19.23 0.22
N ARG A 107 -1.33 -19.04 1.24
CA ARG A 107 -0.88 -20.15 2.12
C ARG A 107 -2.02 -20.69 2.97
N LYS A 108 -2.82 -19.80 3.56
CA LYS A 108 -3.94 -20.16 4.43
C LYS A 108 -5.05 -20.86 3.65
N LEU A 109 -5.36 -20.37 2.45
CA LEU A 109 -6.33 -21.02 1.57
C LEU A 109 -5.86 -22.41 1.12
N LYS A 110 -4.60 -22.55 0.72
CA LYS A 110 -4.03 -23.85 0.38
C LYS A 110 -4.12 -24.84 1.56
N LYS A 111 -3.86 -24.37 2.79
CA LYS A 111 -3.99 -25.18 4.00
C LYS A 111 -5.44 -25.56 4.30
N ALA A 112 -6.38 -24.64 4.09
CA ALA A 112 -7.79 -24.83 4.43
C ALA A 112 -8.56 -25.68 3.41
N SER A 113 -8.24 -25.60 2.11
CA SER A 113 -8.99 -26.31 1.07
C SER A 113 -8.25 -27.49 0.43
N GLY A 114 -6.94 -27.64 0.65
CA GLY A 114 -6.11 -28.72 0.09
C GLY A 114 -5.87 -28.63 -1.43
N VAL A 115 -6.95 -28.39 -2.18
CA VAL A 115 -7.01 -28.06 -3.60
C VAL A 115 -7.43 -26.60 -3.67
N TYR A 116 -6.52 -25.69 -3.98
CA TYR A 116 -6.89 -24.29 -4.14
C TYR A 116 -6.64 -23.86 -5.59
N ARG A 117 -7.74 -23.52 -6.27
CA ARG A 117 -7.88 -23.13 -7.68
C ARG A 117 -7.96 -24.31 -8.65
N THR A 118 -9.17 -24.53 -9.16
CA THR A 118 -9.47 -25.46 -10.27
C THR A 118 -8.75 -25.03 -11.55
N HIS A 119 -8.53 -23.72 -11.73
CA HIS A 119 -7.99 -23.17 -12.97
C HIS A 119 -6.74 -22.32 -12.76
N GLY A 120 -5.85 -22.30 -13.76
CA GLY A 120 -4.61 -21.51 -13.76
C GLY A 120 -4.86 -20.00 -13.95
N ARG A 121 -3.84 -19.17 -13.66
CA ARG A 121 -3.94 -17.69 -13.76
C ARG A 121 -4.39 -17.21 -15.14
N ARG A 122 -3.85 -17.78 -16.22
CA ARG A 122 -4.21 -17.39 -17.59
C ARG A 122 -5.68 -17.63 -17.91
N HIS A 123 -6.25 -18.74 -17.41
CA HIS A 123 -7.66 -19.03 -17.61
C HIS A 123 -8.53 -18.00 -16.88
N ARG A 124 -8.20 -17.70 -15.62
CA ARG A 124 -8.94 -16.69 -14.84
C ARG A 124 -8.90 -15.30 -15.46
N MET A 125 -7.74 -14.86 -15.98
CA MET A 125 -7.65 -13.60 -16.73
C MET A 125 -8.59 -13.59 -17.94
N LYS A 126 -8.62 -14.67 -18.73
CA LYS A 126 -9.53 -14.75 -19.89
C LYS A 126 -11.00 -14.71 -19.49
N VAL A 127 -11.39 -15.41 -18.42
CA VAL A 127 -12.76 -15.37 -17.90
C VAL A 127 -13.10 -13.97 -17.40
N ARG A 128 -12.14 -13.29 -16.76
CA ARG A 128 -12.30 -11.91 -16.30
C ARG A 128 -12.49 -10.95 -17.48
N ASP A 129 -11.65 -11.05 -18.52
CA ASP A 129 -11.76 -10.22 -19.72
C ASP A 129 -13.13 -10.42 -20.42
N LEU A 130 -13.63 -11.66 -20.46
CA LEU A 130 -14.97 -11.98 -20.98
C LEU A 130 -16.07 -11.37 -20.11
N ARG A 131 -15.96 -11.47 -18.78
CA ARG A 131 -16.95 -10.91 -17.85
C ARG A 131 -16.94 -9.37 -17.86
N GLU A 132 -15.78 -8.76 -17.99
CA GLU A 132 -15.63 -7.31 -18.17
C GLU A 132 -16.26 -6.86 -19.50
N ALA A 133 -16.13 -7.65 -20.57
CA ALA A 133 -16.83 -7.41 -21.84
C ALA A 133 -18.36 -7.55 -21.72
N GLU A 134 -18.83 -8.40 -20.79
CA GLU A 134 -20.25 -8.52 -20.41
C GLU A 134 -20.72 -7.42 -19.44
N GLY A 135 -19.83 -6.53 -18.99
CA GLY A 135 -20.15 -5.41 -18.11
C GLY A 135 -20.29 -5.77 -16.62
N ARG A 136 -19.87 -6.97 -16.19
CA ARG A 136 -19.92 -7.43 -14.78
C ARG A 136 -18.52 -7.43 -14.15
N ALA A 137 -17.92 -6.26 -13.99
CA ALA A 137 -16.60 -6.18 -13.36
C ALA A 137 -16.68 -6.52 -11.86
N LEU A 138 -15.79 -7.40 -11.40
CA LEU A 138 -15.67 -7.81 -10.00
C LEU A 138 -15.49 -6.63 -9.02
N ASP A 139 -14.79 -5.58 -9.45
CA ASP A 139 -14.57 -4.36 -8.65
C ASP A 139 -15.87 -3.56 -8.40
N LEU A 140 -16.92 -3.78 -9.21
CA LEU A 140 -18.23 -3.16 -9.05
C LEU A 140 -19.19 -4.00 -8.20
N GLU A 141 -18.91 -5.30 -8.03
CA GLU A 141 -19.79 -6.26 -7.35
C GLU A 141 -19.46 -6.43 -5.86
N LEU A 142 -18.35 -5.85 -5.37
CA LEU A 142 -18.04 -5.83 -3.95
C LEU A 142 -18.99 -4.84 -3.25
N PRO A 143 -19.94 -5.31 -2.42
CA PRO A 143 -20.89 -4.42 -1.80
C PRO A 143 -20.17 -3.50 -0.82
N ALA A 144 -20.37 -2.20 -0.96
CA ALA A 144 -20.04 -1.23 0.08
C ALA A 144 -20.87 -1.56 1.33
N LYS A 145 -20.25 -2.33 2.23
CA LYS A 145 -20.59 -2.55 3.64
C LYS A 145 -22.10 -2.43 3.97
N GLU A 146 -22.82 -3.56 3.96
CA GLU A 146 -24.05 -3.64 4.76
C GLU A 146 -23.67 -3.51 6.24
N GLY A 147 -24.26 -2.51 6.91
CA GLY A 147 -23.99 -2.14 8.29
C GLY A 147 -24.28 -3.28 9.26
N GLY A 148 -23.22 -3.89 9.79
CA GLY A 148 -23.27 -4.79 10.94
C GLY A 148 -22.54 -4.14 12.12
N VAL A 149 -23.32 -3.61 13.05
CA VAL A 149 -22.91 -3.09 14.37
C VAL A 149 -22.06 -4.13 15.10
N GLY A 150 -20.88 -3.72 15.53
CA GLY A 150 -19.98 -4.51 16.36
C GLY A 150 -18.92 -3.61 16.97
N ASP A 151 -19.24 -3.08 18.15
CA ASP A 151 -18.38 -2.46 19.15
C ASP A 151 -16.88 -2.39 18.82
N GLN A 152 -16.48 -1.28 18.20
CA GLN A 152 -15.23 -0.62 18.54
C GLN A 152 -15.56 0.84 18.76
N GLN A 153 -15.93 1.14 20.00
CA GLN A 153 -15.93 2.47 20.59
C GLN A 153 -14.61 3.19 20.23
N PRO A 154 -14.60 4.25 19.42
CA PRO A 154 -13.52 5.21 19.55
C PRO A 154 -13.76 5.90 20.88
N ALA A 155 -12.82 5.79 21.81
CA ALA A 155 -12.80 6.64 22.99
C ALA A 155 -12.81 8.09 22.48
N ALA A 156 -13.98 8.72 22.56
CA ALA A 156 -14.15 10.14 22.39
C ALA A 156 -13.37 10.80 23.53
N ARG A 157 -12.11 11.14 23.25
CA ARG A 157 -11.34 12.04 24.07
C ARG A 157 -11.99 13.40 23.88
N ALA A 158 -12.71 13.86 24.90
CA ALA A 158 -13.28 15.20 24.92
C ALA A 158 -12.17 16.23 24.58
N PRO A 159 -12.44 17.21 23.71
CA PRO A 159 -11.51 18.30 23.52
C PRO A 159 -11.44 19.13 24.80
N ASP A 160 -10.23 19.25 25.35
CA ASP A 160 -9.93 20.17 26.45
C ASP A 160 -10.30 21.62 26.04
N PRO A 161 -11.10 22.36 26.83
CA PRO A 161 -11.57 23.71 26.48
C PRO A 161 -10.48 24.81 26.55
N GLN A 162 -9.20 24.46 26.53
CA GLN A 162 -8.09 25.42 26.61
C GLN A 162 -7.30 25.62 25.30
N GLU A 163 -7.61 24.87 24.22
CA GLU A 163 -6.89 25.02 22.95
C GLU A 163 -7.53 26.00 21.95
N GLU A 164 -8.78 26.43 22.19
CA GLU A 164 -9.51 27.32 21.27
C GLU A 164 -9.09 28.81 21.41
N ALA A 165 -8.59 29.22 22.58
CA ALA A 165 -8.09 30.58 22.80
C ALA A 165 -6.75 30.88 22.10
N ALA A 166 -5.96 29.85 21.74
CA ALA A 166 -4.67 30.03 21.09
C ALA A 166 -4.74 30.18 19.55
N ARG A 167 -5.89 29.86 18.93
CA ARG A 167 -6.07 29.98 17.47
C ARG A 167 -6.56 31.36 17.01
N SER A 168 -7.15 32.17 17.89
CA SER A 168 -7.61 33.53 17.56
C SER A 168 -6.52 34.61 17.55
N ALA A 169 -5.28 34.31 17.93
CA ALA A 169 -4.21 35.32 18.05
C ALA A 169 -3.21 35.34 16.86
N ARG A 170 -3.46 34.62 15.76
CA ARG A 170 -2.50 34.50 14.63
C ARG A 170 -3.03 34.92 13.25
N GLU A 171 -4.21 35.53 13.18
CA GLU A 171 -4.62 36.27 11.99
C GLU A 171 -4.10 37.70 12.06
N LEU A 172 -2.85 37.90 11.61
CA LEU A 172 -2.41 39.21 11.15
C LEU A 172 -2.56 39.24 9.62
N PRO A 173 -3.17 40.29 9.05
CA PRO A 173 -3.31 40.42 7.60
C PRO A 173 -1.94 40.63 6.94
N VAL A 174 -1.58 39.71 6.05
CA VAL A 174 -0.41 39.87 5.17
C VAL A 174 -0.75 40.92 4.12
N ALA A 175 0.01 42.02 4.11
CA ALA A 175 -0.10 43.10 3.14
C ALA A 175 0.14 42.59 1.69
N PRO A 176 -0.57 43.13 0.69
CA PRO A 176 -0.39 42.72 -0.70
C PRO A 176 0.98 43.17 -1.25
N LYS A 177 1.68 42.25 -1.93
CA LYS A 177 2.95 42.49 -2.63
C LYS A 177 2.81 43.61 -3.68
N PRO A 178 3.81 44.50 -3.84
CA PRO A 178 3.83 45.48 -4.93
C PRO A 178 4.05 44.78 -6.28
N ARG A 179 3.32 45.26 -7.31
CA ARG A 179 3.42 44.78 -8.69
C ARG A 179 4.78 45.18 -9.31
N PRO A 180 5.38 44.34 -10.18
CA PRO A 180 6.56 44.72 -10.94
C PRO A 180 6.22 45.80 -11.98
N ARG A 181 7.12 46.78 -12.15
CA ARG A 181 7.06 47.81 -13.19
C ARG A 181 7.19 47.17 -14.58
N PRO A 182 6.44 47.64 -15.59
CA PRO A 182 6.71 47.28 -16.97
C PRO A 182 8.02 47.94 -17.45
N GLU A 183 8.87 47.15 -18.10
CA GLU A 183 10.07 47.63 -18.81
C GLU A 183 9.67 48.47 -20.03
N PRO A 184 10.49 49.48 -20.41
CA PRO A 184 10.21 50.28 -21.59
C PRO A 184 10.43 49.47 -22.88
N ALA A 185 9.52 49.64 -23.83
CA ALA A 185 9.63 49.13 -25.18
C ALA A 185 10.90 49.67 -25.84
N VAL A 186 11.71 48.77 -26.38
CA VAL A 186 12.81 49.11 -27.29
C VAL A 186 12.20 49.18 -28.69
N GLU A 187 12.29 50.36 -29.29
CA GLU A 187 11.94 50.69 -30.68
C GLU A 187 12.92 50.05 -31.68
#